data_AF-A0A376KR32-F1
#
_entry.id   AF-A0A376KR32-F1
#
_cell.length_a   1.000
_cell.length_b   1.000
_cell.length_c   1.000
_cell.angle_alpha   90.00
_cell.angle_beta   90.00
_cell.angle_gamma   90.00
#
_symmetry.space_group_name_H-M   'P 1'
#
loop_
_entity.id
_entity.type
_entity.pdbx_description
1 polymer ?
#
loop_
_entity_poly.entity_id
_entity_poly.type
_entity_poly.pdbx_seq_one_letter_code
_entity_poly.pdbx_strand_id
1 'polypeptide(L)' 'MRNGIPQFRLPQSVLNAEIARIEKMGVTIKCNNEVGNTLTLEQLKAENRAVLVTVGYSSGSGLSLFEA' A
#
# COMPACT_ATOMS: atom_id res chain seq x y z
N MET A 1 -6.90 -0.15 -4.30
CA MET A 1 -7.76 0.92 -4.87
C MET A 1 -7.25 1.41 -6.21
N ARG A 2 -5.99 1.87 -6.32
CA ARG A 2 -5.42 2.29 -7.61
C ARG A 2 -5.34 1.15 -8.63
N ASN A 3 -5.03 -0.05 -8.14
CA ASN A 3 -4.90 -1.28 -8.93
C ASN A 3 -6.11 -2.18 -8.66
N GLY A 4 -6.65 -2.82 -9.71
CA GLY A 4 -7.73 -3.82 -9.64
C GLY A 4 -9.16 -3.29 -9.74
N ILE A 5 -9.43 -2.01 -9.46
CA ILE A 5 -10.76 -1.41 -9.60
C ILE A 5 -10.86 -0.68 -10.95
N PRO A 6 -11.84 -0.98 -11.81
CA PRO A 6 -11.98 -0.30 -13.11
C PRO A 6 -12.28 1.20 -12.99
N GLN A 7 -11.80 2.01 -13.94
CA GLN A 7 -11.95 3.48 -13.93
C GLN A 7 -13.40 3.96 -13.93
N PHE A 8 -14.30 3.26 -14.62
CA PHE A 8 -15.73 3.59 -14.64
C PHE A 8 -16.40 3.35 -13.27
N ARG A 9 -15.81 2.51 -12.39
CA ARG A 9 -16.27 2.28 -11.02
C ARG A 9 -15.64 3.24 -10.02
N LEU A 10 -14.36 3.57 -10.23
CA LEU A 10 -13.62 4.50 -9.39
C LEU A 10 -12.66 5.34 -10.24
N PRO A 11 -13.03 6.58 -10.58
CA PRO A 11 -12.15 7.48 -11.32
C PRO A 11 -10.88 7.80 -10.53
N GLN A 12 -9.72 7.77 -11.19
CA GLN A 12 -8.42 8.02 -10.55
C GLN A 12 -8.31 9.46 -10.00
N SER A 13 -9.03 10.42 -10.59
CA SER A 13 -9.08 11.80 -10.11
C SER A 13 -9.65 11.91 -8.69
N VAL A 14 -10.68 11.12 -8.38
CA VAL A 14 -11.28 11.06 -7.04
C VAL A 14 -10.26 10.51 -6.04
N LEU A 15 -9.62 9.39 -6.37
CA LEU A 15 -8.58 8.80 -5.53
C LEU A 15 -7.41 9.76 -5.28
N ASN A 16 -6.94 10.45 -6.31
CA ASN A 16 -5.87 11.43 -6.18
C ASN A 16 -6.25 12.61 -5.26
N ALA A 17 -7.51 13.07 -5.35
CA ALA A 17 -8.00 14.12 -4.46
C ALA A 17 -8.05 13.67 -2.99
N GLU A 18 -8.41 12.41 -2.71
CA GLU A 18 -8.37 11.86 -1.33
C GLU A 18 -6.94 11.77 -0.80
N ILE A 19 -5.99 11.27 -1.60
CA ILE A 19 -4.57 11.21 -1.23
C ILE A 19 -4.04 12.62 -0.91
N ALA A 20 -4.31 13.60 -1.76
CA ALA A 20 -3.86 14.98 -1.55
C ALA A 20 -4.45 15.62 -0.28
N ARG A 21 -5.69 15.25 0.11
CA ARG A 21 -6.26 15.70 1.39
C ARG A 21 -5.48 15.12 2.58
N ILE A 22 -5.10 13.84 2.53
CA ILE A 22 -4.31 13.18 3.57
C ILE A 22 -2.91 13.80 3.68
N GLU A 23 -2.25 14.09 2.55
CA GLU A 23 -0.96 14.77 2.54
C GLU A 23 -1.05 16.18 3.15
N LYS A 24 -2.12 16.93 2.85
CA LYS A 24 -2.39 18.26 3.46
C LYS A 24 -2.62 18.22 4.96
N MET A 25 -3.00 17.06 5.53
CA MET A 25 -3.09 16.88 6.98
C MET A 25 -1.72 16.66 7.64
N GLY A 26 -0.63 16.66 6.87
CA GLY A 26 0.75 16.51 7.37
C GLY A 26 1.29 15.07 7.30
N VAL A 27 0.61 14.17 6.59
CA VAL A 27 1.07 12.78 6.39
C VAL A 27 2.14 12.74 5.30
N THR A 28 3.28 12.11 5.60
CA THR A 28 4.34 11.86 4.62
C THR A 28 4.17 10.47 4.01
N ILE A 29 4.04 10.39 2.68
CA ILE A 29 3.94 9.13 1.94
C ILE A 29 5.28 8.85 1.25
N LYS A 30 5.89 7.70 1.55
CA LYS A 30 7.16 7.24 0.93
C LYS A 30 6.89 6.02 0.05
N CYS A 31 6.88 6.20 -1.26
CA CYS A 31 6.71 5.12 -2.24
C CYS A 31 8.01 4.32 -2.45
N ASN A 32 7.94 3.15 -3.08
CA ASN A 32 9.09 2.28 -3.40
C ASN A 32 9.92 1.84 -2.18
N ASN A 33 9.26 1.65 -1.04
CA ASN A 33 9.87 1.23 0.22
C ASN A 33 9.21 -0.07 0.68
N GLU A 34 9.61 -1.20 0.09
CA GLU A 34 9.03 -2.50 0.41
C GLU A 34 9.55 -3.01 1.77
N VAL A 35 8.62 -3.35 2.66
CA VAL A 35 8.95 -3.92 3.98
C VAL A 35 9.32 -5.39 3.82
N GLY A 36 10.50 -5.76 4.31
CA GLY A 36 11.13 -7.08 4.14
C GLY A 36 12.21 -7.12 3.06
N ASN A 37 12.33 -6.08 2.24
CA ASN A 37 13.32 -5.99 1.16
C ASN A 37 14.14 -4.68 1.25
N THR A 38 13.48 -3.53 1.12
CA THR A 38 14.12 -2.20 1.19
C THR A 38 14.22 -1.67 2.62
N LEU A 39 13.26 -2.03 3.48
CA LEU A 39 13.19 -1.65 4.89
C LEU A 39 12.85 -2.87 5.74
N THR A 40 13.29 -2.93 7.00
CA THR A 40 12.90 -3.99 7.92
C THR A 40 11.86 -3.52 8.95
N LEU A 41 11.10 -4.47 9.51
CA LEU A 41 10.13 -4.16 10.56
C LEU A 41 10.83 -3.71 11.86
N GLU A 42 12.03 -4.23 12.13
CA GLU A 42 12.85 -3.88 13.27
C GLU A 42 13.31 -2.43 13.21
N GLN A 43 13.76 -1.96 12.04
CA GLN A 43 14.10 -0.55 11.81
C GLN A 43 12.91 0.36 12.10
N LEU A 44 11.73 0.01 11.55
CA LEU A 44 10.51 0.78 11.77
C LEU A 44 10.12 0.85 13.25
N LYS A 45 10.25 -0.25 14.00
CA LYS A 45 9.96 -0.29 15.44
C LYS A 45 10.96 0.51 16.28
N ALA A 46 12.22 0.57 15.86
CA ALA A 46 13.25 1.35 16.56
C ALA A 46 13.07 2.86 16.35
N GLU A 47 12.67 3.28 15.15
CA GLU A 47 12.57 4.70 14.76
C GLU A 47 11.22 5.34 15.13
N ASN A 48 10.18 4.54 15.39
CA ASN A 48 8.82 5.04 15.61
C ASN A 48 8.25 4.59 16.94
N ARG A 49 7.46 5.46 17.59
CA ARG A 49 6.78 5.15 18.85
C ARG A 49 5.72 4.04 18.72
N ALA A 50 5.16 3.89 17.52
CA ALA A 50 4.17 2.87 17.19
C ALA A 50 4.25 2.54 15.70
N VAL A 51 3.90 1.31 15.35
CA VAL A 51 3.86 0.83 13.96
C VAL A 51 2.53 0.12 13.74
N LEU A 52 1.82 0.49 12.68
CA LEU A 52 0.60 -0.18 12.21
C LEU A 52 0.87 -0.81 10.84
N VAL A 53 0.58 -2.11 10.69
CA VAL A 53 0.81 -2.85 9.45
C VAL A 53 -0.51 -3.01 8.70
N THR A 54 -0.65 -2.36 7.54
CA THR A 54 -1.87 -2.34 6.72
C THR A 54 -1.61 -2.67 5.25
N VAL A 55 -0.76 -3.66 4.97
CA VAL A 55 -0.28 -3.98 3.61
C VAL A 55 -1.31 -4.71 2.74
N GLY A 56 -2.40 -5.22 3.31
CA GLY A 56 -3.41 -6.00 2.59
C GLY A 56 -2.88 -7.36 2.12
N TYR A 57 -3.43 -7.87 1.01
CA TYR A 57 -3.03 -9.12 0.38
C TYR A 57 -2.53 -8.83 -1.05
N SER A 58 -1.27 -9.14 -1.34
CA SER A 58 -0.57 -8.70 -2.55
C SER A 58 -0.51 -9.75 -3.68
N SER A 59 -0.80 -11.01 -3.37
CA SER A 59 -0.82 -12.11 -4.34
C SER A 59 -2.23 -12.69 -4.50
N GLY A 60 -2.51 -13.34 -5.63
CA GLY A 60 -3.74 -14.12 -5.80
C GLY A 60 -3.57 -15.53 -5.24
N SER A 61 -4.67 -16.21 -4.91
CA SER A 61 -4.65 -17.65 -4.67
C SER A 61 -4.46 -18.38 -6.00
N GLY A 62 -3.48 -19.28 -6.06
CA GLY A 62 -3.29 -20.18 -7.18
C GLY A 62 -4.32 -21.31 -7.17
N LEU A 63 -4.60 -21.86 -8.35
CA LEU A 63 -5.24 -23.17 -8.46
C LEU A 63 -4.16 -24.18 -8.80
N SER A 64 -4.18 -25.35 -8.14
CA SER A 64 -3.21 -26.42 -8.36
C SER A 64 -3.14 -26.89 -9.82
N LEU A 65 -4.21 -26.69 -10.59
CA LEU A 65 -4.25 -26.94 -12.02
C LEU A 65 -3.18 -26.16 -12.83
N PHE A 66 -2.65 -25.06 -12.27
CA PHE A 66 -1.65 -24.20 -12.90
C PHE A 66 -0.27 -24.30 -12.23
N GLU A 67 -0.05 -25.28 -11.34
CA GLU A 67 1.26 -25.58 -10.78
C GLU A 67 2.00 -26.52 -11.76
N ALA A 68 3.22 -26.12 -12.17
CA ALA A 68 4.07 -26.87 -13.08
C ALA A 68 4.92 -27.93 -12.34
#